data_AF-A0A536A924-F1
#
_entry.id   AF-A0A536A924-F1
#
_cell.length_a   1.000
_cell.length_b   1.000
_cell.length_c   1.000
_cell.angle_alpha   90.00
_cell.angle_beta   90.00
_cell.angle_gamma   90.00
#
_symmetry.space_group_name_H-M   'P 1'
#
loop_
_entity.id
_entity.type
_entity.pdbx_description
1 polymer ?
#
loop_
_entity_poly.entity_id
_entity_poly.type
_entity_poly.pdbx_seq_one_letter_code
_entity_poly.pdbx_strand_id
1 'polypeptide(L)'
;MLGRLRREGLVDLDGRKEVHLTGQGGVLAAHVIRRHRLAERMLVDLLGYEWWKTHEEAERIEHAMSTEMEERLVRVLGDPQTCPHGNPMPGVTPRPTKPLDQVPRGASATIERIPDQFEHEPGFLEYLDSQGLRPGTAVRVLEARQGEPLRIEIAGRERTIRADCGQKVWVRA
;
A
#
# COMPACT_ATOMS: atom_id res chain seq x y z
N MET A 1 5.05 -25.00 -8.51
CA MET A 1 3.88 -24.12 -8.28
C MET A 1 3.30 -23.57 -9.58
N LEU A 2 4.06 -22.85 -10.40
CA LEU A 2 3.57 -22.22 -11.65
C LEU A 2 2.88 -23.19 -12.63
N GLY A 3 3.44 -24.37 -12.86
CA GLY A 3 2.83 -25.37 -13.73
C GLY A 3 1.46 -25.88 -13.24
N ARG A 4 1.18 -25.83 -11.93
CA ARG A 4 -0.14 -26.14 -11.37
C ARG A 4 -1.13 -25.03 -11.68
N LEU A 5 -0.77 -23.77 -11.38
CA LEU A 5 -1.60 -22.60 -11.65
C LEU A 5 -1.98 -22.48 -13.13
N ARG A 6 -1.05 -22.83 -14.03
CA ARG A 6 -1.33 -22.88 -15.48
C ARG A 6 -2.32 -23.98 -15.85
N ARG A 7 -2.18 -25.19 -15.29
CA ARG A 7 -3.14 -26.29 -15.49
C ARG A 7 -4.53 -25.96 -14.95
N GLU A 8 -4.61 -25.19 -13.87
CA GLU A 8 -5.85 -24.70 -13.28
C GLU A 8 -6.44 -23.50 -14.03
N GLY A 9 -5.78 -23.02 -15.10
CA GLY A 9 -6.26 -21.92 -15.93
C GLY A 9 -6.21 -20.56 -15.25
N LEU A 10 -5.38 -20.39 -14.21
CA LEU A 10 -5.27 -19.15 -13.43
C LEU A 10 -4.20 -18.20 -13.98
N VAL A 11 -3.19 -18.74 -14.64
CA VAL A 11 -2.10 -17.97 -15.25
C VAL A 11 -1.74 -18.53 -16.62
N ASP A 12 -1.18 -17.70 -17.48
CA ASP A 12 -0.55 -18.12 -18.73
C ASP A 12 0.85 -17.49 -18.89
N LEU A 13 1.61 -18.01 -19.83
CA LEU A 13 2.92 -17.51 -20.21
C LEU A 13 2.86 -16.98 -21.64
N ASP A 14 3.32 -15.76 -21.85
CA ASP A 14 3.45 -15.21 -23.21
C ASP A 14 4.69 -15.77 -23.95
N GLY A 15 4.91 -15.29 -25.18
CA GLY A 15 6.06 -15.70 -26.00
C GLY A 15 7.43 -15.36 -25.39
N ARG A 16 7.48 -14.48 -24.39
CA ARG A 16 8.70 -14.10 -23.63
C ARG A 16 8.81 -14.84 -22.30
N LYS A 17 7.87 -15.73 -21.98
CA LYS A 17 7.74 -16.43 -20.70
C LYS A 17 7.43 -15.50 -19.53
N GLU A 18 6.78 -14.37 -19.79
CA GLU A 18 6.22 -13.52 -18.73
C GLU A 18 4.89 -14.12 -18.25
N VAL A 19 4.68 -14.10 -16.94
CA VAL A 19 3.48 -14.66 -16.31
C VAL A 19 2.36 -13.63 -16.32
N HIS A 20 1.22 -14.00 -16.87
CA HIS A 20 0.03 -13.17 -16.93
C HIS A 20 -1.12 -13.86 -16.19
N LEU A 21 -1.90 -13.12 -15.41
CA LEU A 21 -3.15 -13.64 -14.85
C LEU A 21 -4.17 -13.83 -15.98
N THR A 22 -4.87 -14.95 -15.98
CA THR A 22 -6.07 -15.10 -16.82
C THR A 22 -7.22 -14.29 -16.23
N GLY A 23 -8.36 -14.16 -16.93
CA GLY A 23 -9.54 -13.52 -16.35
C GLY A 23 -9.97 -14.16 -15.02
N GLN A 24 -9.95 -15.50 -14.94
CA GLN A 24 -10.25 -16.22 -13.70
C GLN A 24 -9.18 -16.00 -12.62
N GLY A 25 -7.90 -16.01 -12.99
CA GLY A 25 -6.81 -15.70 -12.06
C GLY A 25 -6.90 -14.28 -11.51
N GLY A 26 -7.27 -13.31 -12.35
CA GLY A 26 -7.48 -11.92 -11.96
C GLY A 26 -8.59 -11.76 -10.92
N VAL A 27 -9.70 -12.46 -11.09
CA VAL A 27 -10.80 -12.48 -10.10
C VAL A 27 -10.32 -13.04 -8.76
N LEU A 28 -9.62 -14.18 -8.76
CA LEU A 28 -9.10 -14.77 -7.52
C LEU A 28 -8.05 -13.88 -6.84
N ALA A 29 -7.13 -13.30 -7.61
CA ALA A 29 -6.14 -12.36 -7.09
C ALA A 29 -6.81 -11.12 -6.47
N ALA A 30 -7.85 -10.58 -7.12
CA ALA A 30 -8.63 -9.46 -6.59
C ALA A 30 -9.31 -9.82 -5.25
N HIS A 31 -9.85 -11.04 -5.09
CA HIS A 31 -10.41 -11.48 -3.81
C HIS A 31 -9.37 -11.53 -2.69
N VAL A 32 -8.18 -12.08 -2.96
CA VAL A 32 -7.09 -12.15 -1.96
C VAL A 32 -6.70 -10.74 -1.52
N ILE A 33 -6.45 -9.84 -2.48
CA ILE A 33 -6.07 -8.44 -2.19
C ILE A 33 -7.20 -7.69 -1.47
N ARG A 34 -8.47 -7.93 -1.82
CA ARG A 34 -9.60 -7.31 -1.12
C ARG A 34 -9.66 -7.75 0.34
N ARG A 35 -9.48 -9.04 0.62
CA ARG A 35 -9.47 -9.59 1.99
C ARG A 35 -8.28 -9.10 2.79
N HIS A 36 -7.10 -9.02 2.18
CA HIS A 36 -5.92 -8.40 2.77
C HIS A 36 -6.24 -7.00 3.27
N ARG A 37 -6.64 -6.11 2.36
CA ARG A 37 -6.90 -4.70 2.65
C ARG A 37 -8.06 -4.49 3.64
N LEU A 38 -9.06 -5.37 3.64
CA LEU A 38 -10.13 -5.36 4.64
C LEU A 38 -9.65 -5.84 6.02
N ALA A 39 -8.77 -6.84 6.07
CA ALA A 39 -8.13 -7.27 7.31
C ALA A 39 -7.29 -6.14 7.90
N GLU A 40 -6.52 -5.43 7.06
CA GLU A 40 -5.75 -4.28 7.49
C GLU A 40 -6.64 -3.19 8.10
N ARG A 41 -7.74 -2.87 7.40
CA ARG A 41 -8.75 -1.92 7.89
C ARG A 41 -9.37 -2.36 9.21
N MET A 42 -9.74 -3.63 9.34
CA MET A 42 -10.28 -4.18 10.58
C MET A 42 -9.28 -4.03 11.73
N LEU A 43 -8.02 -4.42 11.52
CA LEU A 43 -6.97 -4.36 12.52
C LEU A 43 -6.74 -2.91 12.99
N VAL A 44 -6.57 -1.96 12.07
CA VAL A 44 -6.29 -0.56 12.43
C VAL A 44 -7.54 0.14 12.95
N ASP A 45 -8.62 0.14 12.18
CA ASP A 45 -9.75 1.04 12.42
C ASP A 45 -10.68 0.52 13.53
N LEU A 46 -10.77 -0.79 13.74
CA LEU A 46 -11.66 -1.40 14.74
C LEU A 46 -10.93 -1.92 15.98
N LEU A 47 -9.73 -2.49 15.81
CA LEU A 47 -8.98 -3.11 16.90
C LEU A 47 -7.88 -2.19 17.47
N GLY A 48 -7.61 -1.06 16.82
CA GLY A 48 -6.56 -0.12 17.25
C GLY A 48 -5.16 -0.72 17.14
N TYR A 49 -4.98 -1.68 16.24
CA TYR A 49 -3.69 -2.33 16.00
C TYR A 49 -2.69 -1.33 15.40
N GLU A 50 -1.40 -1.53 15.66
CA GLU A 50 -0.39 -0.62 15.15
C GLU A 50 -0.33 -0.68 13.61
N TRP A 51 -0.48 0.49 12.99
CA TRP A 51 -0.48 0.66 11.53
C TRP A 51 0.72 -0.03 10.85
N TRP A 52 1.90 0.05 11.45
CA TRP A 52 3.11 -0.54 10.89
C TRP A 52 3.23 -2.06 11.04
N LYS A 53 2.50 -2.69 11.98
CA LYS A 53 2.44 -4.16 12.15
C LYS A 53 1.33 -4.82 11.35
N THR A 54 0.42 -4.00 10.83
CA THR A 54 -0.87 -4.47 10.31
C THR A 54 -0.72 -5.39 9.10
N HIS A 55 0.19 -5.06 8.18
CA HIS A 55 0.45 -5.83 6.96
C HIS A 55 0.74 -7.30 7.24
N GLU A 56 1.69 -7.59 8.13
CA GLU A 56 2.10 -8.96 8.47
C GLU A 56 0.95 -9.80 9.08
N GLU A 57 0.06 -9.15 9.83
CA GLU A 57 -1.09 -9.84 10.43
C GLU A 57 -2.21 -10.04 9.41
N ALA A 58 -2.42 -9.06 8.52
CA ALA A 58 -3.39 -9.17 7.44
C ALA A 58 -3.06 -10.30 6.46
N GLU A 59 -1.78 -10.56 6.15
CA GLU A 59 -1.34 -11.71 5.34
C GLU A 59 -1.80 -13.06 5.91
N ARG A 60 -1.87 -13.20 7.24
CA ARG A 60 -2.34 -14.43 7.88
C ARG A 60 -3.86 -14.55 7.79
N ILE A 61 -4.55 -13.42 7.92
CA ILE A 61 -6.02 -13.35 7.95
C ILE A 61 -6.62 -13.50 6.55
N GLU A 62 -6.00 -12.95 5.50
CA GLU A 62 -6.57 -12.88 4.15
C GLU A 62 -6.97 -14.25 3.59
N HIS A 63 -6.19 -15.29 3.92
CA HIS A 63 -6.40 -16.66 3.47
C HIS A 63 -7.45 -17.42 4.28
N ALA A 64 -7.73 -16.97 5.51
CA ALA A 64 -8.71 -17.58 6.42
C ALA A 64 -10.06 -16.85 6.42
N MET A 65 -10.12 -15.62 5.89
CA MET A 65 -11.33 -14.82 5.85
C MET A 65 -12.39 -15.46 4.96
N SER A 66 -13.56 -15.74 5.53
CA SER A 66 -14.73 -16.22 4.78
C SER A 66 -15.39 -15.09 3.99
N THR A 67 -16.15 -15.42 2.96
CA THR A 67 -16.97 -14.44 2.22
C THR A 67 -17.97 -13.73 3.13
N GLU A 68 -18.56 -14.43 4.10
CA GLU A 68 -19.49 -13.82 5.07
C GLU A 68 -18.78 -12.76 5.93
N MET A 69 -17.56 -13.05 6.40
CA MET A 69 -16.77 -12.09 7.17
C MET A 69 -16.40 -10.88 6.32
N GLU A 70 -15.98 -11.11 5.07
CA GLU A 70 -15.66 -10.05 4.10
C GLU A 70 -16.85 -9.09 3.92
N GLU A 71 -18.06 -9.62 3.65
CA GLU A 71 -19.28 -8.81 3.49
C GLU A 71 -19.64 -8.03 4.76
N ARG A 72 -19.48 -8.63 5.94
CA ARG A 72 -19.72 -7.96 7.22
C ARG A 72 -18.71 -6.84 7.45
N LEU A 73 -17.43 -7.07 7.18
CA LEU A 73 -16.38 -6.07 7.31
C LEU A 73 -16.63 -4.87 6.41
N VAL A 74 -17.01 -5.10 5.15
CA VAL A 74 -17.38 -4.02 4.23
C VAL A 74 -18.47 -3.13 4.84
N ARG A 75 -19.52 -3.72 5.43
CA ARG A 75 -20.60 -2.94 6.06
C ARG A 75 -20.14 -2.18 7.29
N VAL A 76 -19.40 -2.83 8.18
CA VAL A 76 -18.93 -2.23 9.45
C VAL A 76 -17.93 -1.11 9.20
N LEU A 77 -17.06 -1.26 8.21
CA LEU A 77 -16.05 -0.27 7.82
C LEU A 77 -16.60 0.84 6.90
N GLY A 78 -17.87 0.78 6.52
CA GLY A 78 -18.51 1.78 5.66
C GLY A 78 -18.01 1.79 4.20
N ASP A 79 -17.77 0.60 3.64
CA ASP A 79 -17.25 0.37 2.28
C ASP A 79 -15.96 1.16 1.98
N PRO A 80 -14.85 0.84 2.68
CA PRO A 80 -13.61 1.59 2.55
C PRO A 80 -13.04 1.46 1.12
N GLN A 81 -12.62 2.58 0.55
CA GLN A 81 -12.09 2.65 -0.82
C GLN A 81 -10.59 2.37 -0.92
N THR A 82 -9.88 2.34 0.20
CA THR A 82 -8.43 2.05 0.29
C THR A 82 -8.13 1.23 1.54
N CYS A 83 -6.95 0.63 1.63
CA CYS A 83 -6.39 0.14 2.89
C CYS A 83 -5.85 1.31 3.77
N PRO A 84 -5.39 1.05 5.01
CA PRO A 84 -4.78 2.04 5.88
C PRO A 84 -3.49 2.66 5.32
N HIS A 85 -2.79 1.97 4.42
CA HIS A 85 -1.57 2.46 3.75
C HIS A 85 -1.85 3.19 2.44
N GLY A 86 -3.13 3.38 2.09
CA GLY A 86 -3.58 4.22 0.97
C GLY A 86 -3.73 3.48 -0.35
N ASN A 87 -3.47 2.17 -0.41
CA ASN A 87 -3.66 1.38 -1.63
C ASN A 87 -5.17 1.18 -1.91
N PRO A 88 -5.64 1.42 -3.15
CA PRO A 88 -7.06 1.37 -3.50
C PRO A 88 -7.63 -0.04 -3.39
N MET A 89 -8.89 -0.24 -3.01
CA MET A 89 -9.50 -1.57 -3.10
C MET A 89 -9.53 -2.08 -4.56
N PRO A 90 -9.52 -3.41 -4.80
CA PRO A 90 -9.72 -3.93 -6.15
C PRO A 90 -10.99 -3.36 -6.80
N GLY A 91 -10.87 -2.86 -8.03
CA GLY A 91 -11.94 -2.17 -8.76
C GLY A 91 -12.03 -0.66 -8.51
N VAL A 92 -11.33 -0.13 -7.51
CA VAL A 92 -11.25 1.33 -7.28
C VAL A 92 -10.13 1.92 -8.15
N THR A 93 -10.46 2.97 -8.90
CA THR A 93 -9.47 3.69 -9.70
C THR A 93 -8.51 4.46 -8.78
N PRO A 94 -7.19 4.21 -8.84
CA PRO A 94 -6.23 4.97 -8.04
C PRO A 94 -6.21 6.44 -8.44
N ARG A 95 -6.02 7.32 -7.45
CA ARG A 95 -5.70 8.72 -7.73
C ARG A 95 -4.32 8.82 -8.39
N PRO A 96 -4.09 9.79 -9.30
CA PRO A 96 -2.77 10.03 -9.84
C PRO A 96 -1.77 10.40 -8.74
N THR A 97 -0.64 9.71 -8.71
CA THR A 97 0.42 9.86 -7.72
C THR A 97 1.77 9.85 -8.38
N LYS A 98 2.78 10.41 -7.71
CA LYS A 98 4.18 10.26 -8.06
C LYS A 98 5.02 9.94 -6.82
N PRO A 99 6.21 9.35 -6.96
CA PRO A 99 7.16 9.22 -5.85
C PRO A 99 7.53 10.57 -5.23
N LEU A 100 7.80 10.59 -3.93
CA LEU A 100 8.14 11.79 -3.16
C LEU A 100 9.38 12.52 -3.70
N ASP A 101 10.38 11.79 -4.22
CA ASP A 101 11.59 12.39 -4.81
C ASP A 101 11.35 13.11 -6.15
N GLN A 102 10.18 12.92 -6.76
CA GLN A 102 9.76 13.65 -7.96
C GLN A 102 8.99 14.94 -7.65
N VAL A 103 8.79 15.26 -6.37
CA VAL A 103 8.18 16.53 -5.97
C VAL A 103 9.26 17.63 -5.99
N PRO A 104 9.03 18.74 -6.71
CA PRO A 104 10.00 19.83 -6.76
C PRO A 104 10.30 20.41 -5.37
N ARG A 105 11.55 20.84 -5.17
CA ARG A 105 11.95 21.60 -3.99
C ARG A 105 11.05 22.81 -3.79
N GLY A 106 10.61 23.01 -2.56
CA GLY A 106 9.70 24.08 -2.15
C GLY A 106 8.22 23.76 -2.32
N ALA A 107 7.86 22.71 -3.07
CA ALA A 107 6.47 22.31 -3.25
C ALA A 107 5.93 21.50 -2.06
N SER A 108 4.62 21.58 -1.88
CA SER A 108 3.88 20.75 -0.93
C SER A 108 3.23 19.58 -1.65
N ALA A 109 3.09 18.47 -0.93
CA ALA A 109 2.40 17.28 -1.37
C ALA A 109 1.67 16.63 -0.20
N THR A 110 0.71 15.76 -0.47
CA THR A 110 0.07 14.90 0.53
C THR A 110 0.50 13.46 0.29
N ILE A 111 0.96 12.77 1.33
CA ILE A 111 1.22 11.33 1.23
C ILE A 111 -0.09 10.64 0.89
N GLU A 112 -0.07 9.93 -0.22
CA GLU A 112 -1.27 9.31 -0.77
C GLU A 112 -1.26 7.81 -0.48
N ARG A 113 -0.13 7.13 -0.72
CA ARG A 113 0.00 5.70 -0.43
C ARG A 113 1.44 5.23 -0.25
N ILE A 114 1.59 4.09 0.42
CA ILE A 114 2.79 3.26 0.40
C ILE A 114 2.48 2.05 -0.48
N PRO A 115 3.08 1.89 -1.66
CA PRO A 115 2.80 0.75 -2.54
C PRO A 115 3.06 -0.61 -1.86
N ASP A 116 2.16 -1.58 -2.09
CA ASP A 116 2.13 -2.88 -1.39
C ASP A 116 3.52 -3.59 -1.39
N GLN A 117 4.25 -3.50 -2.50
CA GLN A 117 5.59 -4.11 -2.66
C GLN A 117 6.65 -3.64 -1.64
N PHE A 118 6.45 -2.48 -1.00
CA PHE A 118 7.36 -1.94 -0.01
C PHE A 118 6.90 -2.19 1.44
N GLU A 119 5.70 -2.72 1.63
CA GLU A 119 5.13 -2.98 2.96
C GLU A 119 5.78 -4.21 3.64
N HIS A 120 6.25 -5.16 2.84
CA HIS A 120 6.98 -6.34 3.32
C HIS A 120 8.43 -6.04 3.73
N GLU A 121 8.92 -4.82 3.50
CA GLU A 121 10.31 -4.49 3.84
C GLU A 121 10.46 -4.36 5.37
N PRO A 122 11.34 -5.17 6.01
CA PRO A 122 11.46 -5.19 7.45
C PRO A 122 11.75 -3.81 8.04
N GLY A 123 10.91 -3.38 8.98
CA GLY A 123 11.02 -2.10 9.69
C GLY A 123 10.76 -0.85 8.85
N PHE A 124 10.38 -0.97 7.57
CA PHE A 124 10.13 0.19 6.73
C PHE A 124 8.87 0.96 7.18
N LEU A 125 7.75 0.25 7.39
CA LEU A 125 6.53 0.88 7.90
C LEU A 125 6.71 1.44 9.31
N GLU A 126 7.45 0.76 10.18
CA GLU A 126 7.75 1.25 11.54
C GLU A 126 8.57 2.54 11.49
N TYR A 127 9.55 2.60 10.58
CA TYR A 127 10.31 3.81 10.32
C TYR A 127 9.40 4.94 9.83
N LEU A 128 8.57 4.72 8.80
CA LEU A 128 7.64 5.74 8.30
C LEU A 128 6.72 6.25 9.40
N ASP A 129 6.20 5.36 10.22
CA ASP A 129 5.33 5.70 11.33
C ASP A 129 6.04 6.59 12.36
N SER A 130 7.28 6.23 12.74
CA SER A 130 8.11 7.03 13.65
C SER A 130 8.39 8.45 13.13
N GLN A 131 8.39 8.63 11.80
CA GLN A 131 8.59 9.92 11.15
C GLN A 131 7.28 10.69 10.93
N GLY A 132 6.11 10.09 11.20
CA GLY A 132 4.79 10.67 10.92
C GLY A 132 4.39 10.61 9.44
N LEU A 133 5.02 9.74 8.66
CA LEU A 133 4.80 9.59 7.22
C LEU A 133 3.68 8.58 6.93
N ARG A 134 2.43 8.97 7.23
CA ARG A 134 1.24 8.17 6.93
C ARG A 134 0.45 8.78 5.76
N PRO A 135 -0.38 8.00 5.05
CA PRO A 135 -1.36 8.55 4.13
C PRO A 135 -2.19 9.66 4.78
N GLY A 136 -2.40 10.76 4.04
CA GLY A 136 -3.04 11.98 4.53
C GLY A 136 -2.08 13.01 5.15
N THR A 137 -0.83 12.64 5.48
CA THR A 137 0.15 13.61 6.00
C THR A 137 0.55 14.60 4.90
N ALA A 138 0.37 15.89 5.17
CA ALA A 138 0.90 16.96 4.35
C ALA A 138 2.40 17.15 4.60
N VAL A 139 3.18 17.21 3.52
CA VAL A 139 4.63 17.38 3.55
C VAL A 139 5.03 18.54 2.65
N ARG A 140 6.08 19.28 3.02
CA ARG A 140 6.77 20.22 2.13
C ARG A 140 8.18 19.75 1.87
N VAL A 141 8.57 19.66 0.61
CA VAL A 141 9.91 19.21 0.23
C VAL A 141 10.90 20.36 0.36
N LEU A 142 11.87 20.23 1.26
CA LEU A 142 12.92 21.24 1.46
C LEU A 142 14.14 20.93 0.60
N GLU A 143 14.48 19.65 0.47
CA GLU A 143 15.53 19.14 -0.39
C GLU A 143 15.21 17.68 -0.79
N ALA A 144 15.28 17.39 -2.09
CA ALA A 144 15.14 16.05 -2.64
C ALA A 144 16.19 15.86 -3.73
N ARG A 145 17.03 14.84 -3.56
CA ARG A 145 18.03 14.39 -4.54
C ARG A 145 17.99 12.88 -4.59
N GLN A 146 17.97 12.33 -5.80
CA GLN A 146 17.84 10.90 -5.99
C GLN A 146 19.01 10.15 -5.34
N GLY A 147 18.70 9.18 -4.48
CA GLY A 147 19.72 8.40 -3.76
C GLY A 147 20.30 9.06 -2.50
N GLU A 148 19.92 10.29 -2.19
CA GLU A 148 20.33 10.99 -0.96
C GLU A 148 19.16 11.10 0.04
N PRO A 149 19.43 11.23 1.36
CA PRO A 149 18.38 11.52 2.33
C PRO A 149 17.56 12.76 1.96
N LEU A 150 16.24 12.67 2.07
CA LEU A 150 15.35 13.79 1.76
C LEU A 150 15.19 14.67 2.99
N ARG A 151 15.16 16.00 2.79
CA ARG A 151 14.71 16.94 3.83
C ARG A 151 13.30 17.38 3.53
N ILE A 152 12.42 17.16 4.49
CA ILE A 152 11.02 17.53 4.39
C ILE A 152 10.60 18.29 5.65
N GLU A 153 9.49 18.99 5.54
CA GLU A 153 8.81 19.61 6.67
C GLU A 153 7.44 18.96 6.84
N ILE A 154 7.12 18.59 8.09
CA ILE A 154 5.83 18.08 8.51
C ILE A 154 5.35 18.93 9.68
N ALA A 155 4.17 19.54 9.57
CA ALA A 155 3.61 20.41 10.61
C ALA A 155 4.60 21.47 11.14
N GLY A 156 5.37 22.11 10.23
CA GLY A 156 6.36 23.13 10.56
C GLY A 156 7.65 22.62 11.19
N ARG A 157 7.85 21.29 11.28
CA ARG A 157 9.09 20.68 11.80
C ARG A 157 9.87 20.03 10.67
N GLU A 158 11.13 20.40 10.55
CA GLU A 158 12.04 19.75 9.62
C GLU A 158 12.38 18.32 10.06
N ARG A 159 12.52 17.44 9.07
CA ARG A 159 12.91 16.04 9.20
C ARG A 159 13.88 15.72 8.08
N THR A 160 14.92 14.96 8.41
CA THR A 160 15.73 14.27 7.41
C THR A 160 15.31 12.82 7.39
N ILE A 161 14.84 12.35 6.25
CA ILE A 161 14.34 10.98 6.08
C ILE A 161 15.24 10.18 5.15
N ARG A 162 15.20 8.85 5.27
CA ARG A 162 16.00 7.94 4.44
C ARG A 162 15.78 8.19 2.95
N ALA A 163 16.84 7.98 2.16
CA ALA A 163 16.82 8.19 0.71
C ALA A 163 15.75 7.36 -0.01
N ASP A 164 15.55 6.12 0.44
CA ASP A 164 14.61 5.20 -0.19
C ASP A 164 13.13 5.60 0.00
N CYS A 165 12.82 6.46 0.97
CA CYS A 165 11.49 7.06 1.08
C CYS A 165 11.12 7.87 -0.17
N GLY A 166 12.11 8.43 -0.87
CA GLY A 166 11.91 9.18 -2.10
C GLY A 166 11.15 8.39 -3.17
N GLN A 167 11.50 7.12 -3.36
CA GLN A 167 10.90 6.26 -4.38
C GLN A 167 9.70 5.45 -3.85
N LYS A 168 9.69 5.18 -2.54
CA LYS A 168 8.75 4.26 -1.89
C LYS A 168 7.53 4.94 -1.28
N VAL A 169 7.59 6.24 -1.00
CA VAL A 169 6.44 7.01 -0.51
C VAL A 169 5.82 7.74 -1.69
N TRP A 170 4.56 7.43 -2.00
CA TRP A 170 3.86 8.02 -3.14
C TRP A 170 2.91 9.11 -2.68
N VAL A 171 2.94 10.24 -3.39
CA VAL A 171 2.28 11.47 -2.99
C VAL A 171 1.43 12.05 -4.10
N ARG A 172 0.48 12.88 -3.69
CA ARG A 172 -0.33 13.74 -4.54
C ARG A 172 0.12 15.18 -4.35
N ALA A 173 0.54 15.83 -5.42
CA ALA A 173 1.04 17.20 -5.46
C ALA A 173 0.28 17.99 -6.53
#